data_AF-A0A7V2LMJ4-F1
#
_entry.id   AF-A0A7V2LMJ4-F1
#
_cell.length_a   1.000
_cell.length_b   1.000
_cell.length_c   1.000
_cell.angle_alpha   90.00
_cell.angle_beta   90.00
_cell.angle_gamma   90.00
#
_symmetry.space_group_name_H-M   'P 1'
#
loop_
_entity.id
_entity.type
_entity.pdbx_description
1 polymer ?
#
loop_
_entity_poly.entity_id
_entity_poly.type
_entity_poly.pdbx_seq_one_letter_code
_entity_poly.pdbx_strand_id
1 'polypeptide(L)'
;MNSADERTRLLQQIPVFALRQLLNETFAGEEGENTLKARLNAVLNRKPRLPRKAVMRLTRLELTQLINACPEIEDASLVDLFERYRYGSHPSFYIYLFDPELLKTTDPDELAEGISQVLTAENEELASETQDSLPRVRDITLNDFSKLPGAPEIFEGTYRFLSRLDYVDAEQNAISTYETLYGFFWINISDGYVTIHARKPEVLNGVKHAIEQAGGIYLTALVISKQFKNALRFLERDRFRSSRLYEPDANAERFQRVTISDRHAYDKNYEKWENAYPEVRSTRYRVQVGDRETTLTLRCDQGALSLAGRLQASEFRDWAIVSLREVMRVLNGLRTSPAEYVQTHRLRTVAEMLRYTVAQRGEILALLSQVLTLKQAGGESLQLEASPIELAISLRGLLRVQINVSCTEPDCDEESLITCPDCGGELFNLKRKDNALQLDCAATKRSHWSRILPFSIELECGHEFFLDDDSLSRQMELLPSAELLSAMAKLTNKYLADYSFDVAKEGFFIRGSKLTYYPDKDLIPKIFPEGAKVVFNTHVEVENVYGGEVTGVEIKS
;
A
#
# COMPACT_ATOMS: atom_id res chain seq x y z
N MET A 1 20.17 17.97 27.48
CA MET A 1 19.54 18.98 26.60
C MET A 1 19.19 20.19 27.44
N ASN A 2 19.43 21.39 26.92
CA ASN A 2 19.24 22.65 27.66
C ASN A 2 17.73 22.97 27.73
N SER A 3 17.21 23.40 28.88
CA SER A 3 15.76 23.68 29.08
C SER A 3 15.19 24.71 28.08
N ALA A 4 16.02 25.64 27.60
CA ALA A 4 15.64 26.63 26.58
C ALA A 4 15.39 26.04 25.17
N ASP A 5 16.12 24.98 24.81
CA ASP A 5 15.95 24.30 23.52
C ASP A 5 14.66 23.49 23.49
N GLU A 6 14.34 22.84 24.62
CA GLU A 6 13.10 22.09 24.79
C GLU A 6 11.88 23.01 24.75
N ARG A 7 11.92 24.15 25.46
CA ARG A 7 10.86 25.16 25.43
C ARG A 7 10.58 25.66 24.00
N THR A 8 11.64 25.95 23.25
CA THR A 8 11.52 26.38 21.86
C THR A 8 10.93 25.29 20.97
N ARG A 9 11.33 24.03 21.17
CA ARG A 9 10.78 22.87 20.44
C ARG A 9 9.28 22.70 20.68
N LEU A 10 8.81 22.85 21.93
CA LEU A 10 7.39 22.80 22.26
C LEU A 10 6.61 23.92 21.57
N LEU A 11 7.09 25.16 21.67
CA LEU A 11 6.44 26.32 21.08
C LEU A 11 6.28 26.21 19.57
N GLN A 12 7.24 25.60 18.87
CA GLN A 12 7.12 25.36 17.43
C GLN A 12 5.95 24.43 17.09
N GLN A 13 5.66 23.44 17.93
CA GLN A 13 4.65 22.41 17.66
C GLN A 13 3.24 22.79 18.15
N ILE A 14 3.12 23.75 19.07
CA ILE A 14 1.83 24.28 19.51
C ILE A 14 1.21 25.16 18.40
N PRO A 15 -0.07 25.01 18.05
CA PRO A 15 -0.74 25.88 17.09
C PRO A 15 -0.69 27.36 17.47
N VAL A 16 -0.49 28.24 16.48
CA VAL A 16 -0.35 29.69 16.70
C VAL A 16 -1.56 30.29 17.45
N PHE A 17 -2.78 29.83 17.16
CA PHE A 17 -3.97 30.32 17.86
C PHE A 17 -3.93 30.01 19.36
N ALA A 18 -3.40 28.84 19.75
CA ALA A 18 -3.31 28.43 21.15
C ALA A 18 -2.25 29.26 21.90
N LEU A 19 -1.13 29.57 21.25
CA LEU A 19 -0.13 30.50 21.80
C LEU A 19 -0.68 31.92 21.99
N ARG A 20 -1.49 32.41 21.04
CA ARG A 20 -2.17 33.71 21.17
C ARG A 20 -3.19 33.71 22.29
N GLN A 21 -3.95 32.61 22.42
CA GLN A 21 -4.91 32.43 23.51
C GLN A 21 -4.21 32.44 24.86
N LEU A 22 -3.12 31.69 25.02
CA LEU A 22 -2.30 31.69 26.23
C LEU A 22 -1.89 33.10 26.65
N LEU A 23 -1.29 33.87 25.74
CA LEU A 23 -0.89 35.26 26.02
C LEU A 23 -2.07 36.13 26.45
N ASN A 24 -3.23 35.99 25.80
CA ASN A 24 -4.41 36.79 26.16
C ASN A 24 -5.00 36.40 27.52
N GLU A 25 -4.93 35.12 27.89
CA GLU A 25 -5.42 34.59 29.17
C GLU A 25 -4.45 34.92 30.32
N THR A 26 -3.15 34.71 30.13
CA THR A 26 -2.12 35.04 31.13
C THR A 26 -2.10 36.52 31.47
N PHE A 27 -2.25 37.39 30.46
CA PHE A 27 -2.26 38.84 30.64
C PHE A 27 -3.69 39.40 30.66
N ALA A 28 -4.60 38.69 31.32
CA ALA A 28 -5.97 39.15 31.50
C ALA A 28 -6.07 40.35 32.47
N GLY A 29 -6.96 41.31 32.19
CA GLY A 29 -7.17 42.49 33.03
C GLY A 29 -6.23 43.67 32.72
N GLU A 30 -6.46 44.80 33.38
CA GLU A 30 -5.77 46.08 33.11
C GLU A 30 -4.27 46.03 33.42
N GLU A 31 -3.90 45.42 34.55
CA GLU A 31 -2.50 45.24 34.96
C GLU A 31 -1.75 44.27 34.03
N GLY A 32 -2.41 43.18 33.63
CA GLY A 32 -1.89 42.23 32.66
C GLY A 32 -1.65 42.89 31.29
N GLU A 33 -2.59 43.70 30.80
CA GLU A 33 -2.43 44.42 29.53
C GLU A 33 -1.26 45.41 29.54
N ASN A 34 -1.06 46.13 30.65
CA ASN A 34 0.09 47.03 30.80
C ASN A 34 1.41 46.26 30.80
N THR A 35 1.45 45.11 31.47
CA THR A 35 2.63 44.22 31.48
C THR A 35 2.91 43.68 30.08
N LEU A 36 1.91 43.17 29.37
CA LEU A 36 2.03 42.69 28.00
C LEU A 36 2.51 43.80 27.05
N LYS A 37 2.00 45.02 27.22
CA LYS A 37 2.45 46.19 26.44
C LYS A 37 3.92 46.52 26.70
N ALA A 38 4.38 46.43 27.94
CA ALA A 38 5.79 46.62 28.29
C ALA A 38 6.67 45.52 27.67
N ARG A 39 6.24 44.25 27.72
CA ARG A 39 6.94 43.10 27.11
C ARG A 39 7.03 43.24 25.59
N LEU A 40 5.92 43.59 24.92
CA LEU A 40 5.90 43.83 23.47
C LEU A 40 6.86 44.95 23.05
N ASN A 41 6.98 46.00 23.86
CA ASN A 41 7.93 47.07 23.61
C ASN A 41 9.38 46.63 23.87
N ALA A 42 9.64 45.90 24.94
CA ALA A 42 10.98 45.46 25.30
C ALA A 42 11.55 44.41 24.32
N VAL A 43 10.71 43.45 23.88
CA VAL A 43 11.15 42.28 23.11
C VAL A 43 11.06 42.54 21.60
N LEU A 44 9.98 43.18 21.14
CA LEU A 44 9.68 43.34 19.72
C LEU A 44 9.75 44.80 19.26
N ASN A 45 10.12 45.74 20.14
CA ASN A 45 10.11 47.18 19.88
C ASN A 45 8.73 47.69 19.37
N ARG A 46 7.64 47.12 19.87
CA ARG A 46 6.26 47.50 19.50
C ARG A 46 5.55 48.21 20.65
N LYS A 47 4.96 49.38 20.36
CA LYS A 47 4.16 50.17 21.32
C LYS A 47 2.67 50.20 20.94
N PRO A 48 1.95 49.07 21.02
CA PRO A 48 0.56 49.02 20.60
C PRO A 48 -0.34 49.79 21.58
N ARG A 49 -1.37 50.45 21.04
CA ARG A 49 -2.48 50.99 21.85
C ARG A 49 -3.35 49.87 22.45
N LEU A 50 -3.54 48.78 21.69
CA LEU A 50 -4.33 47.61 22.08
C LEU A 50 -3.45 46.36 22.01
N PRO A 51 -2.79 45.96 23.12
CA PRO A 51 -1.78 44.89 23.11
C PRO A 51 -2.33 43.54 22.63
N ARG A 52 -3.55 43.18 23.03
CA ARG A 52 -4.20 41.93 22.58
C ARG A 52 -4.42 41.87 21.06
N LYS A 53 -4.85 42.97 20.44
CA LYS A 53 -4.97 43.05 18.98
C LYS A 53 -3.61 42.95 18.29
N ALA A 54 -2.54 43.43 18.93
CA ALA A 54 -1.19 43.30 18.41
C ALA A 54 -0.70 41.84 18.48
N VAL A 55 -0.98 41.12 19.58
CA VAL A 55 -0.68 39.67 19.71
C VAL A 55 -1.30 38.86 18.57
N MET A 56 -2.54 39.17 18.19
CA MET A 56 -3.23 38.49 17.09
C MET A 56 -2.55 38.64 15.71
N ARG A 57 -1.65 39.62 15.56
CA ARG A 57 -0.90 39.90 14.33
C ARG A 57 0.53 39.40 14.37
N LEU A 58 0.98 38.85 15.49
CA LEU A 58 2.34 38.31 15.61
C LEU A 58 2.49 37.02 14.79
N THR A 59 3.64 36.92 14.14
CA THR A 59 4.14 35.69 13.51
C THR A 59 4.53 34.67 14.59
N ARG A 60 4.73 33.40 14.18
CA ARG A 60 5.20 32.36 15.11
C ARG A 60 6.55 32.71 15.75
N LEU A 61 7.49 33.26 14.99
CA LEU A 61 8.80 33.65 15.50
C LEU A 61 8.66 34.74 16.58
N GLU A 62 7.88 35.77 16.31
CA GLU A 62 7.62 36.86 17.26
C GLU A 62 6.88 36.36 18.51
N LEU A 63 5.91 35.45 18.36
CA LEU A 63 5.24 34.80 19.49
C LEU A 63 6.22 33.98 20.34
N THR A 64 7.11 33.23 19.70
CA THR A 64 8.12 32.42 20.38
C THR A 64 9.08 33.29 21.16
N GLN A 65 9.59 34.37 20.55
CA GLN A 65 10.44 35.36 21.20
C GLN A 65 9.75 36.02 22.39
N LEU A 66 8.49 36.45 22.21
CA LEU A 66 7.71 37.07 23.28
C LEU A 66 7.49 36.10 24.45
N ILE A 67 7.05 34.87 24.18
CA ILE A 67 6.76 33.87 25.22
C ILE A 67 8.03 33.42 25.95
N ASN A 68 9.17 33.31 25.25
CA ASN A 68 10.45 33.01 25.90
C ASN A 68 10.95 34.15 26.80
N ALA A 69 10.54 35.39 26.53
CA ALA A 69 10.89 36.56 27.34
C ALA A 69 9.87 36.90 28.45
N CYS A 70 8.78 36.13 28.57
CA CYS A 70 7.74 36.30 29.59
C CYS A 70 7.91 35.26 30.71
N PRO A 71 8.46 35.62 31.89
CA PRO A 71 8.53 34.72 33.04
C PRO A 71 7.14 34.35 33.60
N GLU A 72 6.11 35.14 33.28
CA GLU A 72 4.73 34.89 33.67
C GLU A 72 4.13 33.64 32.99
N ILE A 73 4.80 33.10 31.97
CA ILE A 73 4.39 31.88 31.26
C ILE A 73 5.28 30.73 31.71
N GLU A 74 4.74 29.91 32.61
CA GLU A 74 5.40 28.72 33.14
C GLU A 74 5.54 27.62 32.09
N ASP A 75 6.62 26.83 32.18
CA ASP A 75 6.84 25.66 31.29
C ASP A 75 5.67 24.66 31.38
N ALA A 76 5.09 24.48 32.56
CA ALA A 76 3.94 23.60 32.77
C ALA A 76 2.73 23.96 31.87
N SER A 77 2.50 25.25 31.64
CA SER A 77 1.43 25.73 30.75
C SER A 77 1.72 25.41 29.28
N LEU A 78 3.00 25.45 28.88
CA LEU A 78 3.41 25.08 27.53
C LEU A 78 3.32 23.58 27.30
N VAL A 79 3.72 22.77 28.27
CA VAL A 79 3.58 21.31 28.23
C VAL A 79 2.10 20.94 28.12
N ASP A 80 1.22 21.55 28.92
CA ASP A 80 -0.21 21.30 28.85
C ASP A 80 -0.83 21.70 27.50
N LEU A 81 -0.46 22.85 26.93
CA LEU A 81 -0.90 23.21 25.58
C LEU A 81 -0.39 22.25 24.52
N PHE A 82 0.88 21.85 24.62
CA PHE A 82 1.44 20.87 23.71
C PHE A 82 0.67 19.55 23.78
N GLU A 83 0.44 19.02 24.97
CA GLU A 83 -0.34 17.80 25.20
C GLU A 83 -1.74 17.92 24.59
N ARG A 84 -2.43 19.05 24.78
CA ARG A 84 -3.78 19.24 24.23
C ARG A 84 -3.81 19.34 22.70
N TYR A 85 -2.80 19.92 22.08
CA TYR A 85 -2.91 20.38 20.69
C TYR A 85 -2.00 19.68 19.69
N ARG A 86 -1.02 18.88 20.12
CA ARG A 86 -0.02 18.22 19.23
C ARG A 86 -0.63 17.56 18.01
N TYR A 87 -1.68 16.76 18.20
CA TYR A 87 -2.29 15.98 17.10
C TYR A 87 -3.55 16.61 16.50
N GLY A 88 -4.00 17.76 17.03
CA GLY A 88 -5.19 18.44 16.58
C GLY A 88 -6.50 17.78 17.01
N SER A 89 -7.58 18.04 16.26
CA SER A 89 -8.95 17.66 16.64
C SER A 89 -9.39 16.27 16.16
N HIS A 90 -8.64 15.64 15.26
CA HIS A 90 -8.95 14.33 14.70
C HIS A 90 -7.64 13.63 14.37
N PRO A 91 -6.92 13.11 15.37
CA PRO A 91 -5.62 12.50 15.12
C PRO A 91 -5.79 11.27 14.24
N SER A 92 -4.96 11.17 13.20
CA SER A 92 -5.04 10.11 12.20
C SER A 92 -3.68 9.67 11.70
N PHE A 93 -3.47 8.36 11.57
CA PHE A 93 -2.23 7.82 11.01
C PHE A 93 -2.52 6.74 9.98
N TYR A 94 -1.66 6.67 8.98
CA TYR A 94 -1.66 5.70 7.90
C TYR A 94 -0.57 4.68 8.17
N ILE A 95 -0.90 3.39 8.16
CA ILE A 95 0.04 2.30 8.42
C ILE A 95 0.55 1.75 7.09
N TYR A 96 1.87 1.72 6.96
CA TYR A 96 2.59 1.12 5.85
C TYR A 96 3.48 -0.02 6.35
N LEU A 97 3.63 -1.05 5.53
CA LEU A 97 4.43 -2.23 5.77
C LEU A 97 5.65 -2.22 4.84
N PHE A 98 6.77 -2.75 5.33
CA PHE A 98 8.00 -2.98 4.58
C PHE A 98 8.75 -4.21 5.11
N ASP A 99 9.74 -4.69 4.36
CA ASP A 99 10.62 -5.77 4.81
C ASP A 99 11.64 -5.25 5.84
N PRO A 100 11.57 -5.69 7.11
CA PRO A 100 12.48 -5.23 8.16
C PRO A 100 13.95 -5.51 7.88
N GLU A 101 14.28 -6.56 7.11
CA GLU A 101 15.68 -6.91 6.83
C GLU A 101 16.39 -5.85 5.97
N LEU A 102 15.64 -5.05 5.19
CA LEU A 102 16.20 -3.98 4.37
C LEU A 102 16.71 -2.78 5.18
N LEU A 103 16.17 -2.54 6.38
CA LEU A 103 16.57 -1.43 7.26
C LEU A 103 17.33 -1.85 8.52
N LYS A 104 17.52 -3.15 8.72
CA LYS A 104 18.07 -3.70 9.97
C LYS A 104 19.48 -3.22 10.30
N THR A 105 20.26 -2.86 9.28
CA THR A 105 21.64 -2.38 9.41
C THR A 105 21.79 -0.89 9.13
N THR A 106 20.70 -0.20 8.78
CA THR A 106 20.71 1.22 8.46
C THR A 106 20.92 2.04 9.73
N ASP A 107 21.88 2.96 9.68
CA ASP A 107 22.08 3.91 10.77
C ASP A 107 20.94 4.94 10.81
N PRO A 108 20.30 5.18 11.97
CA PRO A 108 19.20 6.13 12.07
C PRO A 108 19.56 7.56 11.64
N ASP A 109 20.79 8.00 11.88
CA ASP A 109 21.24 9.35 11.49
C ASP A 109 21.41 9.45 9.97
N GLU A 110 21.98 8.42 9.32
CA GLU A 110 22.03 8.31 7.86
C GLU A 110 20.61 8.29 7.24
N LEU A 111 19.68 7.56 7.85
CA LEU A 111 18.28 7.54 7.40
C LEU A 111 17.63 8.93 7.51
N ALA A 112 17.87 9.65 8.60
CA ALA A 112 17.34 11.01 8.79
C ALA A 112 17.91 12.00 7.78
N GLU A 113 19.21 11.89 7.49
CA GLU A 113 19.86 12.71 6.47
C GLU A 113 19.30 12.40 5.08
N GLY A 114 19.18 11.12 4.72
CA GLY A 114 18.60 10.69 3.46
C GLY A 114 17.15 11.18 3.28
N ILE A 115 16.32 11.07 4.32
CA ILE A 115 14.94 11.60 4.30
C ILE A 115 14.96 13.10 4.03
N SER A 116 15.84 13.84 4.70
CA SER A 116 15.95 15.30 4.54
C SER A 116 16.37 15.69 3.12
N GLN A 117 17.34 14.97 2.54
CA GLN A 117 17.82 15.20 1.18
C GLN A 117 16.72 14.96 0.14
N VAL A 118 15.98 13.85 0.27
CA VAL A 118 14.87 13.53 -0.67
C VAL A 118 13.74 14.54 -0.54
N LEU A 119 13.38 14.95 0.68
CA LEU A 119 12.37 16.00 0.88
C LEU A 119 12.79 17.34 0.26
N THR A 120 14.08 17.68 0.25
CA THR A 120 14.56 18.88 -0.46
C THR A 120 14.34 18.77 -1.96
N ALA A 121 14.69 17.63 -2.59
CA ALA A 121 14.45 17.42 -4.02
C ALA A 121 12.96 17.45 -4.38
N GLU A 122 12.11 16.81 -3.56
CA GLU A 122 10.64 16.83 -3.70
C GLU A 122 10.07 18.24 -3.67
N ASN A 123 10.59 19.12 -2.79
CA ASN A 123 10.15 20.51 -2.74
C ASN A 123 10.50 21.29 -4.02
N GLU A 124 11.63 20.98 -4.67
CA GLU A 124 12.02 21.57 -5.94
C GLU A 124 11.10 21.12 -7.07
N GLU A 125 10.76 19.83 -7.12
CA GLU A 125 9.81 19.27 -8.08
C GLU A 125 8.42 19.90 -7.92
N LEU A 126 7.89 19.92 -6.70
CA LEU A 126 6.59 20.55 -6.37
C LEU A 126 6.54 22.04 -6.76
N ALA A 127 7.67 22.76 -6.66
CA ALA A 127 7.75 24.14 -7.10
C ALA A 127 7.69 24.25 -8.64
N SER A 128 8.34 23.32 -9.35
CA SER A 128 8.45 23.31 -10.81
C SER A 128 7.14 22.94 -11.53
N GLU A 129 6.32 22.06 -10.95
CA GLU A 129 5.04 21.63 -11.52
C GLU A 129 3.99 22.76 -11.57
N THR A 130 4.21 23.83 -10.79
CA THR A 130 3.23 24.91 -10.60
C THR A 130 3.60 26.20 -11.34
N GLN A 131 3.95 26.11 -12.62
CA GLN A 131 4.37 27.24 -13.47
C GLN A 131 3.44 28.47 -13.42
N ASP A 132 2.14 28.29 -13.21
CA ASP A 132 1.13 29.38 -13.20
C ASP A 132 0.36 29.55 -11.88
N SER A 133 0.71 28.84 -10.80
CA SER A 133 -0.01 28.99 -9.52
C SER A 133 0.85 28.71 -8.29
N LEU A 134 0.47 29.22 -7.12
CA LEU A 134 1.15 28.87 -5.87
C LEU A 134 0.84 27.42 -5.48
N PRO A 135 1.82 26.57 -5.15
CA PRO A 135 1.57 25.17 -4.82
C PRO A 135 0.74 25.03 -3.53
N ARG A 136 -0.13 24.02 -3.47
CA ARG A 136 -1.01 23.77 -2.31
C ARG A 136 -0.24 23.39 -1.04
N VAL A 137 0.93 22.79 -1.23
CA VAL A 137 1.88 22.36 -0.21
C VAL A 137 3.28 22.70 -0.69
N ARG A 138 4.16 23.16 0.20
CA ARG A 138 5.59 23.33 -0.07
C ARG A 138 6.40 23.26 1.21
N ASP A 139 7.72 23.27 1.07
CA ASP A 139 8.70 23.31 2.17
C ASP A 139 8.46 22.22 3.22
N ILE A 140 8.24 20.99 2.77
CA ILE A 140 8.21 19.82 3.64
C ILE A 140 9.63 19.61 4.17
N THR A 141 9.82 19.68 5.49
CA THR A 141 11.15 19.60 6.11
C THR A 141 11.09 18.72 7.36
N LEU A 142 12.04 17.79 7.47
CA LEU A 142 12.29 17.03 8.69
C LEU A 142 12.92 17.95 9.75
N ASN A 143 12.35 17.98 10.96
CA ASN A 143 12.84 18.82 12.05
C ASN A 143 13.66 18.04 13.08
N ASP A 144 13.23 16.81 13.40
CA ASP A 144 13.82 15.96 14.43
C ASP A 144 13.56 14.51 14.03
N PHE A 145 14.51 13.62 14.31
CA PHE A 145 14.38 12.18 14.15
C PHE A 145 15.09 11.51 15.32
N SER A 146 14.32 10.91 16.22
CA SER A 146 14.87 10.34 17.46
C SER A 146 13.99 9.22 18.00
N LYS A 147 14.51 8.46 18.96
CA LYS A 147 13.73 7.39 19.60
C LYS A 147 12.53 7.98 20.33
N LEU A 148 11.38 7.34 20.15
CA LEU A 148 10.13 7.74 20.79
C LEU A 148 10.23 7.48 22.30
N PRO A 149 9.96 8.49 23.15
CA PRO A 149 9.94 8.30 24.60
C PRO A 149 8.91 7.23 25.00
N GLY A 150 9.33 6.26 25.83
CA GLY A 150 8.48 5.15 26.29
C GLY A 150 8.36 3.97 25.32
N ALA A 151 8.87 4.09 24.09
CA ALA A 151 8.92 3.01 23.10
C ALA A 151 10.21 3.13 22.27
N PRO A 152 11.39 2.81 22.85
CA PRO A 152 12.69 3.04 22.21
C PRO A 152 12.94 2.19 20.96
N GLU A 153 12.11 1.19 20.69
CA GLU A 153 12.06 0.42 19.44
C GLU A 153 11.46 1.19 18.27
N ILE A 154 10.79 2.32 18.56
CA ILE A 154 10.16 3.18 17.57
C ILE A 154 10.98 4.47 17.43
N PHE A 155 11.31 4.85 16.21
CA PHE A 155 11.86 6.16 15.89
C PHE A 155 10.73 7.10 15.47
N GLU A 156 10.70 8.31 16.03
CA GLU A 156 9.78 9.38 15.65
C GLU A 156 10.50 10.43 14.81
N GLY A 157 10.02 10.62 13.59
CA GLY A 157 10.36 11.78 12.78
C GLY A 157 9.29 12.85 12.91
N THR A 158 9.67 14.07 13.30
CA THR A 158 8.76 15.22 13.26
C THR A 158 9.09 16.09 12.05
N TYR A 159 8.07 16.58 11.37
CA TYR A 159 8.26 17.39 10.17
C TYR A 159 7.32 18.59 10.16
N ARG A 160 7.67 19.59 9.38
CA ARG A 160 6.86 20.78 9.10
C ARG A 160 6.63 20.93 7.61
N PHE A 161 5.56 21.63 7.25
CA PHE A 161 5.27 22.00 5.85
C PHE A 161 4.43 23.27 5.81
N LEU A 162 4.43 23.95 4.66
CA LEU A 162 3.56 25.08 4.39
C LEU A 162 2.34 24.64 3.60
N SER A 163 1.15 24.99 4.09
CA SER A 163 -0.14 24.73 3.45
C SER A 163 -0.73 26.02 2.92
N ARG A 164 -1.09 26.05 1.63
CA ARG A 164 -1.79 27.19 1.04
C ARG A 164 -3.17 27.36 1.66
N LEU A 165 -3.50 28.61 2.01
CA LEU A 165 -4.81 29.07 2.45
C LEU A 165 -5.30 30.10 1.44
N ASP A 166 -6.43 29.82 0.81
CA ASP A 166 -7.08 30.72 -0.12
C ASP A 166 -8.23 31.41 0.60
N TYR A 167 -8.29 32.74 0.51
CA TYR A 167 -9.36 33.55 1.10
C TYR A 167 -9.69 34.75 0.24
N VAL A 168 -10.86 35.33 0.47
CA VAL A 168 -11.29 36.59 -0.14
C VAL A 168 -11.06 37.70 0.88
N ASP A 169 -10.32 38.73 0.49
CA ASP A 169 -10.07 39.89 1.36
C ASP A 169 -11.31 40.80 1.47
N ALA A 170 -11.19 41.90 2.23
CA ALA A 170 -12.31 42.82 2.42
C ALA A 170 -12.69 43.55 1.11
N GLU A 171 -11.76 43.63 0.16
CA GLU A 171 -11.86 44.26 -1.14
C GLU A 171 -12.34 43.29 -2.24
N GLN A 172 -12.74 42.07 -1.87
CA GLN A 172 -13.22 41.01 -2.78
C GLN A 172 -12.15 40.43 -3.73
N ASN A 173 -10.87 40.60 -3.42
CA ASN A 173 -9.78 39.95 -4.15
C ASN A 173 -9.52 38.54 -3.62
N ALA A 174 -9.26 37.60 -4.53
CA ALA A 174 -8.75 36.28 -4.15
C ALA A 174 -7.27 36.39 -3.77
N ILE A 175 -6.95 36.12 -2.52
CA ILE A 175 -5.59 36.11 -1.99
C ILE A 175 -5.24 34.72 -1.48
N SER A 176 -4.00 34.31 -1.71
CA SER A 176 -3.42 33.10 -1.12
C SER A 176 -2.32 33.46 -0.13
N THR A 177 -2.28 32.77 1.01
CA THR A 177 -1.18 32.81 1.98
C THR A 177 -0.79 31.39 2.38
N TYR A 178 0.24 31.24 3.21
CA TYR A 178 0.67 29.95 3.72
C TYR A 178 0.55 29.88 5.24
N GLU A 179 0.05 28.76 5.73
CA GLU A 179 0.10 28.38 7.13
C GLU A 179 1.14 27.27 7.34
N THR A 180 1.99 27.41 8.36
CA THR A 180 2.92 26.36 8.78
C THR A 180 2.19 25.33 9.62
N LEU A 181 2.19 24.08 9.14
CA LEU A 181 1.63 22.92 9.82
C LEU A 181 2.73 21.91 10.16
N TYR A 182 2.45 21.05 11.13
CA TYR A 182 3.36 20.03 11.63
C TYR A 182 2.72 18.65 11.49
N GLY A 183 3.57 17.66 11.32
CA GLY A 183 3.21 16.25 11.35
C GLY A 183 4.35 15.43 11.94
N PHE A 184 4.11 14.14 12.03
CA PHE A 184 5.11 13.19 12.49
C PHE A 184 4.89 11.85 11.79
N PHE A 185 5.92 11.01 11.82
CA PHE A 185 5.83 9.62 11.46
C PHE A 185 6.60 8.78 12.47
N TRP A 186 6.23 7.52 12.57
CA TRP A 186 6.90 6.54 13.42
C TRP A 186 7.42 5.41 12.54
N ILE A 187 8.66 4.98 12.77
CA ILE A 187 9.28 3.82 12.12
C ILE A 187 9.61 2.81 13.20
N ASN A 188 9.10 1.59 13.06
CA ASN A 188 9.52 0.45 13.85
C ASN A 188 10.20 -0.53 12.89
N ILE A 189 11.53 -0.56 12.95
CA ILE A 189 12.36 -1.36 12.05
C ILE A 189 12.16 -2.86 12.33
N SER A 190 12.09 -3.26 13.60
CA SER A 190 11.93 -4.67 13.98
C SER A 190 10.62 -5.29 13.51
N ASP A 191 9.52 -4.54 13.59
CA ASP A 191 8.20 -5.02 13.20
C ASP A 191 7.86 -4.71 11.73
N GLY A 192 8.74 -4.01 11.00
CA GLY A 192 8.59 -3.75 9.56
C GLY A 192 7.42 -2.81 9.22
N TYR A 193 7.19 -1.77 10.02
CA TYR A 193 6.11 -0.80 9.73
C TYR A 193 6.51 0.66 9.90
N VAL A 194 5.84 1.52 9.13
CA VAL A 194 5.86 2.97 9.25
C VAL A 194 4.44 3.47 9.46
N THR A 195 4.23 4.38 10.41
CA THR A 195 2.99 5.15 10.49
C THR A 195 3.22 6.61 10.14
N ILE A 196 2.45 7.17 9.21
CA ILE A 196 2.58 8.58 8.84
C ILE A 196 1.32 9.33 9.28
N HIS A 197 1.48 10.37 10.10
CA HIS A 197 0.41 11.29 10.46
C HIS A 197 0.41 12.50 9.52
N ALA A 198 -0.37 12.40 8.43
CA ALA A 198 -0.50 13.48 7.46
C ALA A 198 -1.97 13.91 7.30
N ARG A 199 -2.19 15.23 7.23
CA ARG A 199 -3.51 15.83 6.98
C ARG A 199 -3.81 16.03 5.49
N LYS A 200 -2.78 15.99 4.65
CA LYS A 200 -2.86 16.25 3.21
C LYS A 200 -2.23 15.10 2.42
N PRO A 201 -2.87 14.61 1.34
CA PRO A 201 -2.32 13.53 0.52
C PRO A 201 -0.94 13.84 -0.07
N GLU A 202 -0.68 15.08 -0.48
CA GLU A 202 0.59 15.51 -1.05
C GLU A 202 1.74 15.34 -0.03
N VAL A 203 1.49 15.72 1.23
CA VAL A 203 2.44 15.54 2.33
C VAL A 203 2.63 14.06 2.66
N LEU A 204 1.54 13.28 2.69
CA LEU A 204 1.59 11.84 2.93
C LEU A 204 2.49 11.16 1.89
N ASN A 205 2.30 11.50 0.61
CA ASN A 205 3.06 10.92 -0.50
C ASN A 205 4.53 11.36 -0.47
N GLY A 206 4.81 12.66 -0.26
CA GLY A 206 6.20 13.15 -0.19
C GLY A 206 6.98 12.55 0.99
N VAL A 207 6.38 12.45 2.18
CA VAL A 207 7.02 11.80 3.34
C VAL A 207 7.19 10.30 3.11
N LYS A 208 6.18 9.61 2.54
CA LYS A 208 6.28 8.20 2.16
C LYS A 208 7.43 7.98 1.19
N HIS A 209 7.50 8.77 0.12
CA HIS A 209 8.53 8.67 -0.90
C HIS A 209 9.93 8.91 -0.32
N ALA A 210 10.08 9.94 0.52
CA ALA A 210 11.34 10.23 1.18
C ALA A 210 11.84 9.07 2.05
N ILE A 211 10.94 8.40 2.79
CA ILE A 211 11.29 7.21 3.57
C ILE A 211 11.67 6.03 2.66
N GLU A 212 10.93 5.81 1.57
CA GLU A 212 11.24 4.75 0.59
C GLU A 212 12.62 4.93 -0.04
N GLN A 213 12.93 6.13 -0.52
CA GLN A 213 14.21 6.43 -1.17
C GLN A 213 15.38 6.41 -0.19
N ALA A 214 15.24 7.06 0.97
CA ALA A 214 16.30 7.11 1.97
C ALA A 214 16.60 5.73 2.56
N GLY A 215 15.56 4.91 2.73
CA GLY A 215 15.68 3.58 3.31
C GLY A 215 15.97 2.46 2.30
N GLY A 216 15.88 2.72 0.99
CA GLY A 216 15.94 1.66 -0.01
C GLY A 216 14.82 0.62 0.16
N ILE A 217 13.66 1.03 0.67
CA ILE A 217 12.52 0.16 0.96
C ILE A 217 11.30 0.49 0.11
N TYR A 218 10.35 -0.44 0.10
CA TYR A 218 9.04 -0.25 -0.53
C TYR A 218 7.93 -0.27 0.52
N LEU A 219 7.20 0.84 0.63
CA LEU A 219 6.10 0.99 1.58
C LEU A 219 4.77 0.62 0.92
N THR A 220 4.13 -0.43 1.43
CA THR A 220 2.76 -0.80 1.03
C THR A 220 1.77 -0.48 2.12
N ALA A 221 0.64 0.12 1.77
CA ALA A 221 -0.41 0.39 2.75
C ALA A 221 -0.97 -0.92 3.30
N LEU A 222 -1.14 -0.99 4.62
CA LEU A 222 -1.85 -2.08 5.28
C LEU A 222 -3.30 -2.12 4.78
N VAL A 223 -3.78 -3.30 4.43
CA VAL A 223 -5.19 -3.57 4.16
C VAL A 223 -5.77 -4.36 5.32
N ILE A 224 -6.81 -3.83 5.95
CA ILE A 224 -7.48 -4.47 7.07
C ILE A 224 -8.62 -5.33 6.50
N SER A 225 -8.30 -6.55 6.11
CA SER A 225 -9.30 -7.53 5.64
C SER A 225 -10.33 -7.84 6.73
N LYS A 226 -11.45 -8.49 6.38
CA LYS A 226 -12.48 -8.86 7.37
C LYS A 226 -11.92 -9.76 8.47
N GLN A 227 -11.10 -10.74 8.10
CA GLN A 227 -10.49 -11.67 9.03
C GLN A 227 -9.49 -10.95 9.94
N PHE A 228 -8.65 -10.08 9.36
CA PHE A 228 -7.77 -9.21 10.12
C PHE A 228 -8.55 -8.37 11.13
N LYS A 229 -9.60 -7.66 10.67
CA LYS A 229 -10.46 -6.82 11.49
C LYS A 229 -11.07 -7.61 12.66
N ASN A 230 -11.58 -8.81 12.38
CA ASN A 230 -12.23 -9.65 13.39
C ASN A 230 -11.24 -10.22 14.43
N ALA A 231 -9.94 -10.21 14.14
CA ALA A 231 -8.89 -10.65 15.06
C ALA A 231 -8.36 -9.53 15.99
N LEU A 232 -8.72 -8.26 15.74
CA LEU A 232 -8.32 -7.11 16.56
C LEU A 232 -9.21 -6.97 17.79
N ARG A 233 -8.64 -7.11 19.00
CA ARG A 233 -9.39 -7.11 20.25
C ARG A 233 -9.96 -5.75 20.62
N PHE A 234 -9.33 -4.65 20.19
CA PHE A 234 -9.88 -3.30 20.40
C PHE A 234 -11.13 -3.00 19.53
N LEU A 235 -11.56 -3.93 18.65
CA LEU A 235 -12.77 -3.80 17.82
C LEU A 235 -13.92 -4.67 18.35
N GLU A 236 -14.42 -4.32 19.54
CA GLU A 236 -15.50 -5.05 20.20
C GLU A 236 -16.85 -4.89 19.47
N ARG A 237 -17.61 -5.98 19.34
CA ARG A 237 -18.87 -6.02 18.56
C ARG A 237 -19.96 -5.10 19.12
N ASP A 238 -20.08 -4.99 20.44
CA ASP A 238 -21.00 -4.10 21.17
C ASP A 238 -20.61 -2.61 21.09
N ARG A 239 -19.38 -2.34 20.65
CA ARG A 239 -18.87 -0.99 20.37
C ARG A 239 -19.03 -0.56 18.92
N PHE A 240 -19.55 -1.42 18.06
CA PHE A 240 -19.79 -1.13 16.65
C PHE A 240 -20.71 0.10 16.46
N ARG A 241 -20.39 0.93 15.46
CA ARG A 241 -21.20 2.10 15.07
C ARG A 241 -21.69 1.99 13.64
N SER A 242 -20.79 1.71 12.72
CA SER A 242 -21.13 1.56 11.30
C SER A 242 -20.05 0.83 10.51
N SER A 243 -20.45 0.34 9.34
CA SER A 243 -19.55 -0.25 8.35
C SER A 243 -20.00 0.08 6.94
N ARG A 244 -19.03 0.19 6.04
CA ARG A 244 -19.22 0.38 4.60
C ARG A 244 -18.66 -0.83 3.87
N LEU A 245 -19.57 -1.60 3.30
CA LEU A 245 -19.31 -2.80 2.51
C LEU A 245 -19.22 -2.42 1.03
N TYR A 246 -18.38 -3.11 0.28
CA TYR A 246 -18.12 -2.82 -1.13
C TYR A 246 -17.91 -4.09 -1.95
N GLU A 247 -18.41 -4.06 -3.18
CA GLU A 247 -18.27 -5.09 -4.19
C GLU A 247 -17.88 -4.42 -5.51
N PRO A 248 -16.60 -4.51 -5.94
CA PRO A 248 -16.11 -3.79 -7.11
C PRO A 248 -16.93 -4.04 -8.38
N ASP A 249 -17.25 -5.31 -8.64
CA ASP A 249 -17.89 -5.80 -9.85
C ASP A 249 -19.29 -6.36 -9.58
N ALA A 250 -20.09 -5.63 -8.80
CA ALA A 250 -21.45 -6.03 -8.48
C ALA A 250 -22.31 -6.14 -9.76
N ASN A 251 -23.05 -7.25 -9.88
CA ASN A 251 -24.02 -7.43 -10.96
C ASN A 251 -25.25 -6.52 -10.78
N ALA A 252 -26.15 -6.52 -11.77
CA ALA A 252 -27.33 -5.66 -11.76
C ALA A 252 -28.30 -5.89 -10.59
N GLU A 253 -28.22 -7.04 -9.91
CA GLU A 253 -29.10 -7.41 -8.79
C GLU A 253 -28.52 -7.02 -7.43
N ARG A 254 -27.27 -6.54 -7.37
CA ARG A 254 -26.56 -6.24 -6.13
C ARG A 254 -26.13 -4.77 -6.05
N PHE A 255 -26.28 -4.19 -4.87
CA PHE A 255 -25.72 -2.87 -4.62
C PHE A 255 -24.19 -2.95 -4.60
N GLN A 256 -23.52 -2.11 -5.38
CA GLN A 256 -22.05 -2.03 -5.35
C GLN A 256 -21.50 -1.61 -3.98
N ARG A 257 -22.28 -0.81 -3.23
CA ARG A 257 -21.88 -0.26 -1.94
C ARG A 257 -23.05 -0.22 -0.98
N VAL A 258 -22.86 -0.75 0.22
CA VAL A 258 -23.84 -0.69 1.32
C VAL A 258 -23.20 -0.06 2.53
N THR A 259 -23.91 0.83 3.21
CA THR A 259 -23.48 1.37 4.51
C THR A 259 -24.52 0.99 5.55
N ILE A 260 -24.09 0.23 6.56
CA ILE A 260 -24.91 -0.17 7.70
C ILE A 260 -24.46 0.67 8.89
N SER A 261 -25.39 1.43 9.47
CA SER A 261 -25.12 2.30 10.62
C SER A 261 -26.16 2.07 11.70
N ASP A 262 -25.86 1.13 12.59
CA ASP A 262 -26.72 0.73 13.69
C ASP A 262 -25.84 0.26 14.86
N ARG A 263 -26.17 0.69 16.10
CA ARG A 263 -25.42 0.31 17.31
C ARG A 263 -25.64 -1.16 17.69
N HIS A 264 -26.74 -1.76 17.24
CA HIS A 264 -27.11 -3.15 17.47
C HIS A 264 -27.02 -3.97 16.17
N ALA A 265 -26.15 -3.56 15.25
CA ALA A 265 -26.05 -4.22 13.94
C ALA A 265 -25.71 -5.72 14.07
N TYR A 266 -24.81 -6.08 14.99
CA TYR A 266 -24.45 -7.48 15.25
C TYR A 266 -25.64 -8.30 15.77
N ASP A 267 -26.47 -7.75 16.67
CA ASP A 267 -27.72 -8.39 17.14
C ASP A 267 -28.72 -8.61 15.99
N LYS A 268 -28.61 -7.82 14.92
CA LYS A 268 -29.44 -7.88 13.70
C LYS A 268 -28.79 -8.69 12.57
N ASN A 269 -27.84 -9.57 12.88
CA ASN A 269 -27.12 -10.41 11.92
C ASN A 269 -26.28 -9.61 10.90
N TYR A 270 -25.64 -8.51 11.30
CA TYR A 270 -24.70 -7.77 10.46
C TYR A 270 -23.63 -8.67 9.79
N GLU A 271 -23.21 -9.74 10.46
CA GLU A 271 -22.23 -10.69 9.94
C GLU A 271 -22.65 -11.32 8.61
N LYS A 272 -23.96 -11.55 8.40
CA LYS A 272 -24.47 -12.04 7.12
C LYS A 272 -24.22 -11.04 6.00
N TRP A 273 -24.44 -9.75 6.27
CA TRP A 273 -24.16 -8.68 5.32
C TRP A 273 -22.67 -8.53 5.09
N GLU A 274 -21.86 -8.50 6.15
CA GLU A 274 -20.41 -8.43 6.03
C GLU A 274 -19.87 -9.58 5.20
N ASN A 275 -20.30 -10.82 5.43
CA ASN A 275 -19.87 -11.98 4.67
C ASN A 275 -20.33 -11.96 3.20
N ALA A 276 -21.51 -11.40 2.91
CA ALA A 276 -22.03 -11.33 1.56
C ALA A 276 -21.22 -10.44 0.61
N TYR A 277 -20.50 -9.43 1.11
CA TYR A 277 -19.72 -8.47 0.31
C TYR A 277 -18.23 -8.80 0.36
N PRO A 278 -17.45 -8.77 -0.73
CA PRO A 278 -16.03 -9.15 -0.67
C PRO A 278 -15.19 -8.23 0.23
N GLU A 279 -15.48 -6.93 0.24
CA GLU A 279 -14.65 -5.94 0.93
C GLU A 279 -15.40 -5.16 2.02
N VAL A 280 -14.69 -4.84 3.09
CA VAL A 280 -15.06 -3.79 4.05
C VAL A 280 -14.14 -2.60 3.76
N ARG A 281 -14.68 -1.47 3.31
CA ARG A 281 -13.86 -0.27 3.01
C ARG A 281 -13.60 0.59 4.24
N SER A 282 -14.58 0.69 5.12
CA SER A 282 -14.40 1.45 6.35
C SER A 282 -15.33 0.97 7.44
N THR A 283 -14.88 1.01 8.68
CA THR A 283 -15.71 0.70 9.84
C THR A 283 -15.47 1.68 11.00
N ARG A 284 -16.46 1.84 11.86
CA ARG A 284 -16.42 2.73 13.02
C ARG A 284 -16.80 1.99 14.28
N TYR A 285 -16.00 2.19 15.31
CA TYR A 285 -16.17 1.61 16.64
C TYR A 285 -16.03 2.68 17.70
N ARG A 286 -16.64 2.46 18.86
CA ARG A 286 -16.28 3.18 20.08
C ARG A 286 -15.02 2.55 20.66
N VAL A 287 -14.10 3.38 21.14
CA VAL A 287 -12.89 2.93 21.83
C VAL A 287 -12.64 3.81 23.04
N GLN A 288 -12.00 3.23 24.05
CA GLN A 288 -11.52 3.97 25.22
C GLN A 288 -10.08 4.45 24.96
N VAL A 289 -9.84 5.74 25.13
CA VAL A 289 -8.51 6.37 25.02
C VAL A 289 -8.31 7.21 26.27
N GLY A 290 -7.39 6.78 27.13
CA GLY A 290 -7.30 7.33 28.50
C GLY A 290 -8.64 7.20 29.23
N ASP A 291 -9.10 8.32 29.79
CA ASP A 291 -10.38 8.37 30.52
C ASP A 291 -11.58 8.70 29.63
N ARG A 292 -11.39 8.80 28.31
CA ARG A 292 -12.43 9.20 27.37
C ARG A 292 -12.85 8.09 26.41
N GLU A 293 -14.16 7.92 26.24
CA GLU A 293 -14.71 7.19 25.10
C GLU A 293 -14.75 8.09 23.85
N THR A 294 -14.23 7.58 22.73
CA THR A 294 -14.28 8.26 21.42
C THR A 294 -14.64 7.30 20.29
N THR A 295 -14.84 7.83 19.08
CA THR A 295 -15.06 7.04 17.87
C THR A 295 -13.76 6.84 17.11
N LEU A 296 -13.37 5.58 16.93
CA LEU A 296 -12.35 5.14 15.99
C LEU A 296 -12.99 4.90 14.62
N THR A 297 -12.41 5.48 13.58
CA THR A 297 -12.69 5.16 12.18
C THR A 297 -11.48 4.43 11.60
N LEU A 298 -11.72 3.24 11.04
CA LEU A 298 -10.74 2.49 10.26
C LEU A 298 -11.10 2.64 8.78
N ARG A 299 -10.17 3.10 7.96
CA ARG A 299 -10.23 2.98 6.50
C ARG A 299 -9.44 1.76 6.10
N CYS A 300 -10.14 0.65 5.95
CA CYS A 300 -9.57 -0.68 5.81
C CYS A 300 -8.77 -0.84 4.52
N ASP A 301 -9.12 -0.14 3.44
CA ASP A 301 -8.42 -0.16 2.15
C ASP A 301 -7.17 0.74 2.11
N GLN A 302 -6.97 1.57 3.14
CA GLN A 302 -5.90 2.57 3.21
C GLN A 302 -4.98 2.39 4.43
N GLY A 303 -5.27 1.42 5.31
CA GLY A 303 -4.53 1.23 6.56
C GLY A 303 -4.59 2.44 7.48
N ALA A 304 -5.67 3.24 7.39
CA ALA A 304 -5.75 4.51 8.12
C ALA A 304 -6.66 4.38 9.35
N LEU A 305 -6.13 4.76 10.51
CA LEU A 305 -6.87 4.83 11.77
C LEU A 305 -7.06 6.31 12.14
N SER A 306 -8.26 6.69 12.57
CA SER A 306 -8.55 8.07 12.95
C SER A 306 -9.48 8.11 14.15
N LEU A 307 -9.14 8.91 15.17
CA LEU A 307 -9.98 9.11 16.35
C LEU A 307 -10.73 10.43 16.26
N ALA A 308 -11.96 10.44 16.77
CA ALA A 308 -12.80 11.64 16.77
C ALA A 308 -12.47 12.55 17.97
N GLY A 309 -12.44 13.85 17.72
CA GLY A 309 -12.19 14.83 18.77
C GLY A 309 -10.72 14.92 19.22
N ARG A 310 -10.43 16.01 19.91
CA ARG A 310 -9.10 16.29 20.46
C ARG A 310 -8.80 15.32 21.60
N LEU A 311 -7.56 14.84 21.68
CA LEU A 311 -7.04 13.94 22.70
C LEU A 311 -5.72 14.50 23.23
N GLN A 312 -5.37 14.18 24.48
CA GLN A 312 -4.03 14.50 24.97
C GLN A 312 -2.98 13.70 24.19
N ALA A 313 -1.80 14.28 24.04
CA ALA A 313 -0.74 13.68 23.23
C ALA A 313 -0.23 12.36 23.83
N SER A 314 -0.07 12.31 25.15
CA SER A 314 0.22 11.11 25.92
C SER A 314 -0.85 10.03 25.71
N GLU A 315 -2.12 10.34 25.96
CA GLU A 315 -3.23 9.38 25.82
C GLU A 315 -3.33 8.79 24.40
N PHE A 316 -3.22 9.64 23.38
CA PHE A 316 -3.23 9.17 21.99
C PHE A 316 -2.00 8.30 21.69
N ARG A 317 -0.81 8.71 22.16
CA ARG A 317 0.44 7.98 21.91
C ARG A 317 0.36 6.58 22.51
N ASP A 318 0.00 6.49 23.79
CA ASP A 318 -0.08 5.23 24.52
C ASP A 318 -1.09 4.29 23.88
N TRP A 319 -2.29 4.82 23.55
CA TRP A 319 -3.30 4.05 22.84
C TRP A 319 -2.81 3.58 21.46
N ALA A 320 -2.20 4.47 20.67
CA ALA A 320 -1.75 4.16 19.32
C ALA A 320 -0.66 3.08 19.32
N ILE A 321 0.30 3.16 20.25
CA ILE A 321 1.36 2.14 20.40
C ILE A 321 0.75 0.78 20.76
N VAL A 322 -0.18 0.73 21.73
CA VAL A 322 -0.84 -0.51 22.13
C VAL A 322 -1.63 -1.11 20.95
N SER A 323 -2.40 -0.29 20.25
CA SER A 323 -3.16 -0.73 19.08
C SER A 323 -2.24 -1.19 17.94
N LEU A 324 -1.14 -0.49 17.67
CA LEU A 324 -0.18 -0.87 16.63
C LEU A 324 0.51 -2.20 16.95
N ARG A 325 0.93 -2.41 18.20
CA ARG A 325 1.49 -3.71 18.64
C ARG A 325 0.50 -4.84 18.44
N GLU A 326 -0.79 -4.60 18.73
CA GLU A 326 -1.83 -5.60 18.44
C GLU A 326 -2.00 -5.83 16.93
N VAL A 327 -2.04 -4.78 16.12
CA VAL A 327 -2.12 -4.88 14.65
C VAL A 327 -0.95 -5.72 14.12
N MET A 328 0.28 -5.45 14.54
CA MET A 328 1.45 -6.20 14.09
C MET A 328 1.46 -7.64 14.61
N ARG A 329 1.01 -7.89 15.84
CA ARG A 329 0.83 -9.24 16.37
C ARG A 329 -0.15 -10.05 15.52
N VAL A 330 -1.29 -9.47 15.15
CA VAL A 330 -2.28 -10.12 14.29
C VAL A 330 -1.69 -10.35 12.90
N LEU A 331 -1.07 -9.33 12.30
CA LEU A 331 -0.42 -9.43 10.99
C LEU A 331 0.61 -10.57 10.95
N ASN A 332 1.48 -10.65 11.95
CA ASN A 332 2.49 -11.70 12.05
C ASN A 332 1.86 -13.09 12.19
N GLY A 333 0.73 -13.21 12.89
CA GLY A 333 -0.04 -14.46 12.95
C GLY A 333 -0.62 -14.88 11.59
N LEU A 334 -0.92 -13.93 10.70
CA LEU A 334 -1.42 -14.23 9.35
C LEU A 334 -0.30 -14.67 8.39
N ARG A 335 0.98 -14.47 8.73
CA ARG A 335 2.11 -14.90 7.87
C ARG A 335 2.13 -16.41 7.63
N THR A 336 1.51 -17.20 8.49
CA THR A 336 1.36 -18.66 8.30
C THR A 336 0.21 -19.04 7.36
N SER A 337 -0.54 -18.05 6.85
CA SER A 337 -1.64 -18.23 5.89
C SER A 337 -1.42 -17.29 4.71
N PRO A 338 -0.73 -17.72 3.64
CA PRO A 338 -0.27 -16.83 2.57
C PRO A 338 -1.43 -16.11 1.88
N ALA A 339 -2.57 -16.81 1.70
CA ALA A 339 -3.77 -16.22 1.12
C ALA A 339 -4.34 -15.06 1.94
N GLU A 340 -4.25 -15.14 3.27
CA GLU A 340 -4.69 -14.05 4.16
C GLU A 340 -3.65 -12.93 4.20
N TYR A 341 -2.37 -13.28 4.27
CA TYR A 341 -1.27 -12.31 4.33
C TYR A 341 -1.15 -11.46 3.07
N VAL A 342 -1.33 -12.04 1.88
CA VAL A 342 -1.38 -11.29 0.62
C VAL A 342 -2.49 -10.23 0.64
N GLN A 343 -3.64 -10.56 1.25
CA GLN A 343 -4.76 -9.63 1.37
C GLN A 343 -4.52 -8.49 2.34
N THR A 344 -3.51 -8.55 3.21
CA THR A 344 -3.15 -7.44 4.11
C THR A 344 -2.28 -6.39 3.46
N HIS A 345 -1.88 -6.59 2.21
CA HIS A 345 -1.04 -5.66 1.45
C HIS A 345 -1.84 -5.04 0.31
N ARG A 346 -1.70 -3.72 0.11
CA ARG A 346 -2.39 -3.02 -0.99
C ARG A 346 -1.73 -3.25 -2.36
N LEU A 347 -1.50 -4.51 -2.73
CA LEU A 347 -0.77 -4.90 -3.93
C LEU A 347 -1.51 -4.54 -5.24
N ARG A 348 -2.84 -4.40 -5.22
CA ARG A 348 -3.63 -4.05 -6.42
C ARG A 348 -3.26 -2.68 -7.04
N THR A 349 -2.59 -1.82 -6.29
CA THR A 349 -2.27 -0.44 -6.71
C THR A 349 -0.78 -0.15 -6.76
N VAL A 350 0.09 -1.15 -6.58
CA VAL A 350 1.54 -0.95 -6.73
C VAL A 350 1.92 -0.82 -8.20
N ALA A 351 3.07 -0.19 -8.48
CA ALA A 351 3.51 0.16 -9.83
C ALA A 351 3.54 -1.05 -10.78
N GLU A 352 4.02 -2.20 -10.30
CA GLU A 352 4.10 -3.45 -11.05
C GLU A 352 2.73 -3.96 -11.55
N MET A 353 1.66 -3.55 -10.87
CA MET A 353 0.29 -3.98 -11.18
C MET A 353 -0.47 -2.98 -12.05
N LEU A 354 0.02 -1.74 -12.19
CA LEU A 354 -0.73 -0.67 -12.89
C LEU A 354 -0.96 -0.95 -14.37
N ARG A 355 -0.10 -1.75 -15.01
CA ARG A 355 -0.24 -2.16 -16.42
C ARG A 355 -1.37 -3.17 -16.67
N TYR A 356 -1.85 -3.86 -15.65
CA TYR A 356 -2.89 -4.87 -15.77
C TYR A 356 -4.30 -4.28 -15.57
N THR A 357 -5.31 -4.91 -16.16
CA THR A 357 -6.72 -4.54 -15.92
C THR A 357 -7.15 -4.89 -14.49
N VAL A 358 -8.25 -4.29 -14.00
CA VAL A 358 -8.76 -4.57 -12.64
C VAL A 358 -9.04 -6.08 -12.44
N ALA A 359 -9.64 -6.73 -13.44
CA ALA A 359 -9.91 -8.16 -13.43
C ALA A 359 -8.61 -8.98 -13.37
N GLN A 360 -7.64 -8.69 -14.25
CA GLN A 360 -6.34 -9.36 -14.25
C GLN A 360 -5.61 -9.23 -12.91
N ARG A 361 -5.63 -8.04 -12.28
CA ARG A 361 -5.02 -7.83 -10.97
C ARG A 361 -5.63 -8.73 -9.90
N GLY A 362 -6.95 -8.97 -9.96
CA GLY A 362 -7.63 -9.90 -9.06
C GLY A 362 -7.12 -11.33 -9.22
N GLU A 363 -7.10 -11.82 -10.46
CA GLU A 363 -6.66 -13.19 -10.77
C GLU A 363 -5.17 -13.42 -10.47
N ILE A 364 -4.30 -12.46 -10.77
CA ILE A 364 -2.86 -12.55 -10.44
C ILE A 364 -2.65 -12.70 -8.94
N LEU A 365 -3.35 -11.91 -8.11
CA LEU A 365 -3.21 -12.00 -6.65
C LEU A 365 -3.83 -13.29 -6.09
N ALA A 366 -4.91 -13.79 -6.70
CA ALA A 366 -5.52 -15.06 -6.34
C ALA A 366 -4.57 -16.24 -6.65
N LEU A 367 -3.94 -16.24 -7.84
CA LEU A 367 -2.92 -17.23 -8.19
C LEU A 367 -1.68 -17.12 -7.31
N LEU A 368 -1.20 -15.90 -7.04
CA LEU A 368 -0.07 -15.67 -6.15
C LEU A 368 -0.31 -16.26 -4.76
N SER A 369 -1.48 -15.99 -4.18
CA SER A 369 -1.88 -16.55 -2.88
C SER A 369 -1.82 -18.07 -2.86
N GLN A 370 -2.30 -18.72 -3.93
CA GLN A 370 -2.35 -20.17 -4.04
C GLN A 370 -0.97 -20.79 -4.27
N VAL A 371 -0.14 -20.16 -5.11
CA VAL A 371 1.25 -20.57 -5.34
C VAL A 371 2.08 -20.46 -4.05
N LEU A 372 1.96 -19.36 -3.30
CA LEU A 372 2.65 -19.21 -2.02
C LEU A 372 2.14 -20.22 -0.97
N THR A 373 0.85 -20.57 -1.02
CA THR A 373 0.28 -21.63 -0.17
C THR A 373 0.90 -23.00 -0.47
N LEU A 374 1.02 -23.37 -1.75
CA LEU A 374 1.71 -24.61 -2.15
C LEU A 374 3.17 -24.61 -1.72
N LYS A 375 3.88 -23.50 -1.97
CA LYS A 375 5.28 -23.32 -1.58
C LYS A 375 5.47 -23.53 -0.08
N GLN A 376 4.63 -22.92 0.76
CA GLN A 376 4.74 -23.05 2.21
C GLN A 376 4.38 -24.45 2.71
N ALA A 377 3.40 -25.12 2.10
CA ALA A 377 2.99 -26.47 2.49
C ALA A 377 4.02 -27.55 2.09
N GLY A 378 4.99 -27.23 1.22
CA GLY A 378 5.85 -28.22 0.57
C GLY A 378 5.05 -29.20 -0.31
N GLY A 379 3.82 -28.84 -0.66
CA GLY A 379 2.91 -29.64 -1.47
C GLY A 379 3.02 -29.29 -2.95
N GLU A 380 2.85 -30.29 -3.81
CA GLU A 380 3.03 -30.10 -5.26
C GLU A 380 1.80 -29.45 -5.91
N SER A 381 0.58 -29.67 -5.40
CA SER A 381 -0.62 -29.23 -6.12
C SER A 381 -1.89 -29.04 -5.28
N LEU A 382 -2.80 -28.18 -5.76
CA LEU A 382 -4.12 -27.91 -5.19
C LEU A 382 -5.19 -27.79 -6.27
N GLN A 383 -6.45 -27.93 -5.85
CA GLN A 383 -7.61 -27.74 -6.72
C GLN A 383 -8.02 -26.27 -6.75
N LEU A 384 -8.13 -25.70 -7.96
CA LEU A 384 -8.70 -24.39 -8.21
C LEU A 384 -10.23 -24.45 -8.20
N GLU A 385 -10.86 -23.42 -7.64
CA GLU A 385 -12.30 -23.19 -7.81
C GLU A 385 -12.62 -22.54 -9.17
N ALA A 386 -11.66 -21.81 -9.74
CA ALA A 386 -11.81 -21.11 -11.00
C ALA A 386 -11.79 -22.08 -12.19
N SER A 387 -12.66 -21.83 -13.18
CA SER A 387 -12.63 -22.55 -14.45
C SER A 387 -11.33 -22.24 -15.20
N PRO A 388 -10.60 -23.26 -15.70
CA PRO A 388 -9.36 -23.05 -16.46
C PRO A 388 -9.59 -22.22 -17.73
N ILE A 389 -10.73 -22.41 -18.40
CA ILE A 389 -11.13 -21.63 -19.58
C ILE A 389 -11.29 -20.15 -19.21
N GLU A 390 -12.04 -19.86 -18.14
CA GLU A 390 -12.26 -18.47 -17.71
C GLU A 390 -10.96 -17.82 -17.23
N LEU A 391 -10.09 -18.58 -16.58
CA LEU A 391 -8.78 -18.10 -16.16
C LEU A 391 -7.89 -17.77 -17.37
N ALA A 392 -7.88 -18.63 -18.40
CA ALA A 392 -7.13 -18.40 -19.64
C ALA A 392 -7.61 -17.15 -20.39
N ILE A 393 -8.91 -16.88 -20.39
CA ILE A 393 -9.52 -15.70 -21.00
C ILE A 393 -9.20 -14.45 -20.17
N SER A 394 -9.38 -14.52 -18.85
CA SER A 394 -9.15 -13.39 -17.93
C SER A 394 -7.68 -12.97 -17.90
N LEU A 395 -6.76 -13.93 -17.98
CA LEU A 395 -5.32 -13.73 -18.00
C LEU A 395 -4.73 -13.90 -19.41
N ARG A 396 -5.49 -13.55 -20.46
CA ARG A 396 -5.04 -13.68 -21.85
C ARG A 396 -3.67 -13.02 -22.07
N GLY A 397 -2.73 -13.80 -22.61
CA GLY A 397 -1.34 -13.37 -22.85
C GLY A 397 -0.40 -13.57 -21.65
N LEU A 398 -0.95 -13.68 -20.43
CA LEU A 398 -0.23 -14.01 -19.20
C LEU A 398 -0.27 -15.51 -18.88
N LEU A 399 -1.34 -16.19 -19.28
CA LEU A 399 -1.42 -17.64 -19.36
C LEU A 399 -1.52 -18.06 -20.83
N ARG A 400 -0.71 -19.04 -21.23
CA ARG A 400 -0.76 -19.67 -22.55
C ARG A 400 -1.41 -21.03 -22.43
N VAL A 401 -2.21 -21.38 -23.43
CA VAL A 401 -2.88 -22.67 -23.53
C VAL A 401 -1.99 -23.61 -24.34
N GLN A 402 -1.76 -24.80 -23.81
CA GLN A 402 -1.22 -25.95 -24.52
C GLN A 402 -2.29 -27.05 -24.47
N ILE A 403 -2.46 -27.82 -25.54
CA ILE A 403 -3.53 -28.82 -25.65
C ILE A 403 -2.89 -30.17 -25.93
N ASN A 404 -3.01 -31.09 -24.98
CA ASN A 404 -2.54 -32.47 -25.11
C ASN A 404 -3.62 -33.31 -25.78
N VAL A 405 -3.28 -33.93 -26.90
CA VAL A 405 -4.19 -34.80 -27.64
C VAL A 405 -3.69 -36.23 -27.59
N SER A 406 -4.60 -37.15 -27.33
CA SER A 406 -4.37 -38.59 -27.47
C SER A 406 -5.26 -39.07 -28.60
N CYS A 407 -4.70 -39.81 -29.55
CA CYS A 407 -5.48 -40.39 -30.63
C CYS A 407 -6.56 -41.32 -30.05
N THR A 408 -7.78 -41.23 -30.57
CA THR A 408 -8.91 -42.04 -30.08
C THR A 408 -9.08 -43.36 -30.83
N GLU A 409 -8.28 -43.60 -31.86
CA GLU A 409 -8.34 -44.83 -32.65
C GLU A 409 -7.77 -46.02 -31.86
N PRO A 410 -8.47 -47.19 -31.82
CA PRO A 410 -8.14 -48.30 -30.90
C PRO A 410 -6.72 -48.89 -31.03
N ASP A 411 -6.06 -48.68 -32.16
CA ASP A 411 -4.72 -49.21 -32.47
C ASP A 411 -3.67 -48.07 -32.62
N CYS A 412 -3.98 -46.87 -32.14
CA CYS A 412 -3.11 -45.70 -32.22
C CYS A 412 -2.86 -45.08 -30.84
N ASP A 413 -1.68 -45.34 -30.27
CA ASP A 413 -1.25 -44.77 -28.98
C ASP A 413 -0.50 -43.44 -29.16
N GLU A 414 -0.80 -42.66 -30.21
CA GLU A 414 -0.17 -41.34 -30.39
C GLU A 414 -0.66 -40.37 -29.30
N GLU A 415 0.27 -39.86 -28.52
CA GLU A 415 0.10 -38.66 -27.69
C GLU A 415 0.93 -37.53 -28.29
N SER A 416 0.27 -36.44 -28.65
CA SER A 416 0.92 -35.28 -29.25
C SER A 416 0.33 -33.97 -28.75
N LEU A 417 0.92 -32.86 -29.20
CA LEU A 417 0.45 -31.51 -28.90
C LEU A 417 -0.19 -30.94 -30.15
N ILE A 418 -1.29 -30.20 -29.97
CA ILE A 418 -1.80 -29.39 -31.07
C ILE A 418 -0.75 -28.35 -31.46
N THR A 419 -0.37 -28.33 -32.74
CA THR A 419 0.56 -27.33 -33.30
C THR A 419 -0.17 -26.40 -34.25
N CYS A 420 0.28 -25.14 -34.31
CA CYS A 420 -0.20 -24.17 -35.27
C CYS A 420 0.26 -24.59 -36.69
N PRO A 421 -0.63 -24.76 -37.66
CA PRO A 421 -0.24 -25.18 -39.01
C PRO A 421 0.57 -24.12 -39.77
N ASP A 422 0.48 -22.85 -39.35
CA ASP A 422 1.23 -21.76 -40.01
C ASP A 422 2.69 -21.69 -39.54
N CYS A 423 3.00 -22.08 -38.30
CA CYS A 423 4.32 -21.84 -37.70
C CYS A 423 4.88 -22.98 -36.82
N GLY A 424 4.15 -24.08 -36.66
CA GLY A 424 4.50 -25.21 -35.81
C GLY A 424 4.51 -24.92 -34.31
N GLY A 425 3.98 -23.78 -33.86
CA GLY A 425 3.98 -23.42 -32.44
C GLY A 425 2.90 -24.16 -31.64
N GLU A 426 3.23 -24.60 -30.42
CA GLU A 426 2.36 -25.40 -29.54
C GLU A 426 1.55 -24.57 -28.52
N LEU A 427 1.80 -23.26 -28.48
CA LEU A 427 1.21 -22.36 -27.49
C LEU A 427 0.14 -21.47 -28.14
N PHE A 428 -0.98 -21.33 -27.43
CA PHE A 428 -2.15 -20.60 -27.90
C PHE A 428 -2.66 -19.60 -26.86
N ASN A 429 -3.51 -18.68 -27.32
CA ASN A 429 -4.34 -17.83 -26.48
C ASN A 429 -5.81 -18.20 -26.66
N LEU A 430 -6.56 -18.10 -25.58
CA LEU A 430 -8.01 -18.27 -25.60
C LEU A 430 -8.70 -16.90 -25.49
N LYS A 431 -9.78 -16.71 -26.23
CA LYS A 431 -10.70 -15.58 -26.07
C LYS A 431 -12.12 -16.01 -26.38
N ARG A 432 -13.09 -15.23 -25.91
CA ARG A 432 -14.51 -15.39 -26.27
C ARG A 432 -14.87 -14.41 -27.37
N LYS A 433 -15.49 -14.90 -28.45
CA LYS A 433 -16.01 -14.10 -29.57
C LYS A 433 -17.42 -14.58 -29.90
N ASP A 434 -18.41 -13.68 -29.85
CA ASP A 434 -19.81 -13.98 -30.17
C ASP A 434 -20.35 -15.22 -29.42
N ASN A 435 -20.01 -15.34 -28.12
CA ASN A 435 -20.28 -16.49 -27.24
C ASN A 435 -19.59 -17.82 -27.59
N ALA A 436 -18.77 -17.88 -28.64
CA ALA A 436 -17.94 -19.04 -28.94
C ALA A 436 -16.51 -18.86 -28.43
N LEU A 437 -15.83 -19.97 -28.12
CA LEU A 437 -14.41 -19.97 -27.81
C LEU A 437 -13.58 -19.89 -29.10
N GLN A 438 -12.53 -19.06 -29.07
CA GLN A 438 -11.61 -18.89 -30.18
C GLN A 438 -10.18 -19.08 -29.69
N LEU A 439 -9.47 -19.98 -30.37
CA LEU A 439 -8.07 -20.29 -30.15
C LEU A 439 -7.22 -19.49 -31.15
N ASP A 440 -6.25 -18.72 -30.65
CA ASP A 440 -5.30 -17.96 -31.47
C ASP A 440 -3.88 -18.50 -31.24
N CYS A 441 -3.08 -18.68 -32.29
CA CYS A 441 -1.66 -18.99 -32.14
C CYS A 441 -0.95 -17.90 -31.29
N ALA A 442 -0.08 -18.30 -30.36
CA ALA A 442 0.68 -17.37 -29.51
C ALA A 442 2.01 -16.91 -30.14
N ALA A 443 2.46 -17.50 -31.25
CA ALA A 443 3.70 -17.12 -31.91
C ALA A 443 3.63 -15.69 -32.49
N THR A 444 4.76 -14.99 -32.48
CA THR A 444 4.86 -13.55 -32.78
C THR A 444 4.44 -13.17 -34.21
N LYS A 445 3.63 -12.11 -34.31
CA LYS A 445 3.29 -11.16 -35.43
C LYS A 445 3.10 -11.66 -36.87
N ARG A 446 3.58 -12.84 -37.27
CA ARG A 446 3.51 -13.37 -38.65
C ARG A 446 2.49 -14.49 -38.84
N SER A 447 2.15 -15.25 -37.79
CA SER A 447 1.09 -16.27 -37.88
C SER A 447 -0.25 -15.66 -37.45
N HIS A 448 -1.24 -15.71 -38.34
CA HIS A 448 -2.60 -15.26 -38.08
C HIS A 448 -3.56 -16.43 -37.79
N TRP A 449 -3.02 -17.63 -37.61
CA TRP A 449 -3.85 -18.79 -37.35
C TRP A 449 -4.77 -18.59 -36.15
N SER A 450 -6.05 -18.78 -36.43
CA SER A 450 -7.12 -18.64 -35.47
C SER A 450 -8.30 -19.51 -35.88
N ARG A 451 -8.90 -20.19 -34.90
CA ARG A 451 -10.05 -21.08 -35.08
C ARG A 451 -11.08 -20.86 -33.99
N ILE A 452 -12.35 -20.91 -34.38
CA ILE A 452 -13.49 -20.87 -33.45
C ILE A 452 -13.89 -22.33 -33.20
N LEU A 453 -14.14 -22.68 -31.94
CA LEU A 453 -14.57 -24.02 -31.56
C LEU A 453 -16.06 -24.24 -31.92
N PRO A 454 -16.46 -25.48 -32.24
CA PRO A 454 -15.60 -26.66 -32.39
C PRO A 454 -14.89 -26.71 -33.76
N PHE A 455 -13.75 -27.39 -33.84
CA PHE A 455 -13.06 -27.66 -35.11
C PHE A 455 -12.25 -28.95 -35.05
N SER A 456 -11.88 -29.48 -36.22
CA SER A 456 -11.01 -30.65 -36.35
C SER A 456 -9.58 -30.29 -36.72
N ILE A 457 -8.63 -31.11 -36.26
CA ILE A 457 -7.22 -31.09 -36.65
C ILE A 457 -6.77 -32.49 -37.05
N GLU A 458 -5.91 -32.59 -38.06
CA GLU A 458 -5.23 -33.83 -38.43
C GLU A 458 -3.98 -34.01 -37.54
N LEU A 459 -3.87 -35.16 -36.88
CA LEU A 459 -2.73 -35.55 -36.06
C LEU A 459 -1.58 -36.08 -36.93
N GLU A 460 -0.39 -36.29 -36.35
CA GLU A 460 0.76 -36.79 -37.11
C GLU A 460 0.54 -38.22 -37.64
N CYS A 461 -0.26 -39.06 -36.97
CA CYS A 461 -0.70 -40.37 -37.44
C CYS A 461 -1.71 -40.31 -38.60
N GLY A 462 -2.16 -39.12 -39.02
CA GLY A 462 -3.15 -38.92 -40.08
C GLY A 462 -4.60 -39.14 -39.64
N HIS A 463 -4.87 -39.31 -38.34
CA HIS A 463 -6.22 -39.37 -37.80
C HIS A 463 -6.74 -37.97 -37.45
N GLU A 464 -8.07 -37.80 -37.53
CA GLU A 464 -8.73 -36.53 -37.23
C GLU A 464 -9.10 -36.44 -35.74
N PHE A 465 -8.64 -35.40 -35.06
CA PHE A 465 -9.01 -35.07 -33.69
C PHE A 465 -10.05 -33.93 -33.69
N PHE A 466 -11.20 -34.15 -33.04
CA PHE A 466 -12.25 -33.16 -32.91
C PHE A 466 -12.12 -32.41 -31.57
N LEU A 467 -11.87 -31.10 -31.63
CA LEU A 467 -11.75 -30.25 -30.45
C LEU A 467 -13.03 -29.41 -30.25
N ASP A 468 -13.75 -29.71 -29.17
CA ASP A 468 -14.86 -28.93 -28.65
C ASP A 468 -14.56 -28.34 -27.25
N ASP A 469 -15.52 -27.61 -26.67
CA ASP A 469 -15.36 -26.94 -25.38
C ASP A 469 -15.05 -27.92 -24.23
N ASP A 470 -15.68 -29.10 -24.26
CA ASP A 470 -15.54 -30.15 -23.25
C ASP A 470 -14.16 -30.82 -23.33
N SER A 471 -13.72 -31.14 -24.54
CA SER A 471 -12.40 -31.71 -24.82
C SER A 471 -11.30 -30.72 -24.45
N LEU A 472 -11.47 -29.44 -24.84
CA LEU A 472 -10.56 -28.37 -24.47
C LEU A 472 -10.39 -28.29 -22.95
N SER A 473 -11.49 -28.24 -22.19
CA SER A 473 -11.46 -28.15 -20.72
C SER A 473 -10.67 -29.28 -20.05
N ARG A 474 -10.74 -30.51 -20.60
CA ARG A 474 -10.06 -31.69 -20.06
C ARG A 474 -8.59 -31.77 -20.46
N GLN A 475 -8.26 -31.37 -21.68
CA GLN A 475 -6.95 -31.55 -22.29
C GLN A 475 -6.03 -30.33 -22.19
N MET A 476 -6.59 -29.17 -21.86
CA MET A 476 -5.82 -27.94 -21.75
C MET A 476 -4.90 -27.95 -20.52
N GLU A 477 -3.70 -27.44 -20.76
CA GLU A 477 -2.75 -27.03 -19.74
C GLU A 477 -2.50 -25.52 -19.89
N LEU A 478 -2.47 -24.80 -18.77
CA LEU A 478 -2.12 -23.39 -18.71
C LEU A 478 -0.71 -23.22 -18.19
N LEU A 479 0.10 -22.57 -19.02
CA LEU A 479 1.48 -22.26 -18.72
C LEU A 479 1.64 -20.75 -18.47
N PRO A 480 2.26 -20.34 -17.36
CA PRO A 480 2.49 -18.93 -17.08
C PRO A 480 3.55 -18.36 -18.02
N SER A 481 3.29 -17.15 -18.50
CA SER A 481 4.28 -16.40 -19.27
C SER A 481 5.40 -15.89 -18.36
N ALA A 482 6.56 -15.58 -18.96
CA ALA A 482 7.66 -14.92 -18.25
C ALA A 482 7.22 -13.59 -17.62
N GLU A 483 6.27 -12.88 -18.25
CA GLU A 483 5.73 -11.64 -17.71
C GLU A 483 4.94 -11.87 -16.42
N LEU A 484 4.09 -12.91 -16.37
CA LEU A 484 3.32 -13.27 -15.18
C LEU A 484 4.25 -13.69 -14.03
N LEU A 485 5.19 -14.58 -14.30
CA LEU A 485 6.18 -15.02 -13.31
C LEU A 485 7.01 -13.85 -12.79
N SER A 486 7.45 -12.93 -13.66
CA SER A 486 8.18 -11.73 -13.26
C SER A 486 7.33 -10.80 -12.39
N ALA A 487 6.04 -10.62 -12.71
CA ALA A 487 5.14 -9.84 -11.89
C ALA A 487 4.97 -10.45 -10.49
N MET A 488 4.73 -11.77 -10.41
CA MET A 488 4.64 -12.49 -9.14
C MET A 488 5.93 -12.39 -8.32
N ALA A 489 7.09 -12.56 -8.95
CA ALA A 489 8.38 -12.40 -8.28
C ALA A 489 8.59 -11.01 -7.71
N LYS A 490 8.29 -9.95 -8.49
CA LYS A 490 8.39 -8.59 -8.00
C LYS A 490 7.42 -8.32 -6.85
N LEU A 491 6.20 -8.85 -6.92
CA LEU A 491 5.22 -8.70 -5.84
C LEU A 491 5.70 -9.36 -4.54
N THR A 492 6.17 -10.60 -4.65
CA THR A 492 6.66 -11.38 -3.51
C THR A 492 7.91 -10.74 -2.92
N ASN A 493 8.97 -10.61 -3.72
CA ASN A 493 10.30 -10.25 -3.24
C ASN A 493 10.40 -8.80 -2.77
N LYS A 494 9.52 -7.89 -3.23
CA LYS A 494 9.55 -6.48 -2.80
C LYS A 494 8.63 -6.17 -1.64
N TYR A 495 7.47 -6.84 -1.55
CA TYR A 495 6.39 -6.39 -0.67
C TYR A 495 5.95 -7.42 0.36
N LEU A 496 6.27 -8.71 0.19
CA LEU A 496 5.85 -9.77 1.10
C LEU A 496 7.07 -10.29 1.87
N ALA A 497 7.36 -9.63 2.99
CA ALA A 497 8.42 -10.07 3.91
C ALA A 497 8.27 -11.57 4.24
N ASP A 498 9.40 -12.27 4.37
CA ASP A 498 9.55 -13.72 4.57
C ASP A 498 9.25 -14.62 3.36
N TYR A 499 8.73 -14.06 2.26
CA TYR A 499 8.52 -14.81 1.03
C TYR A 499 9.56 -14.45 -0.02
N SER A 500 9.94 -15.45 -0.81
CA SER A 500 10.75 -15.27 -2.01
C SER A 500 10.11 -16.02 -3.17
N PHE A 501 10.43 -15.62 -4.39
CA PHE A 501 10.05 -16.32 -5.61
C PHE A 501 11.13 -16.09 -6.66
N ASP A 502 11.89 -17.14 -6.97
CA ASP A 502 12.95 -17.11 -7.97
C ASP A 502 12.43 -17.58 -9.34
N VAL A 503 12.28 -16.67 -10.29
CA VAL A 503 11.78 -17.01 -11.64
C VAL A 503 12.70 -17.95 -12.42
N ALA A 504 13.97 -18.08 -12.04
CA ALA A 504 14.91 -18.99 -12.70
C ALA A 504 14.66 -20.45 -12.29
N LYS A 505 14.16 -20.68 -11.08
CA LYS A 505 13.98 -22.03 -10.50
C LYS A 505 12.52 -22.40 -10.31
N GLU A 506 11.68 -21.45 -9.96
CA GLU A 506 10.32 -21.70 -9.51
C GLU A 506 9.29 -21.37 -10.60
N GLY A 507 8.11 -21.98 -10.46
CA GLY A 507 6.96 -21.67 -11.30
C GLY A 507 5.77 -22.57 -11.00
N PHE A 508 4.80 -22.55 -11.89
CA PHE A 508 3.61 -23.38 -11.79
C PHE A 508 3.05 -23.70 -13.16
N PHE A 509 2.12 -24.65 -13.22
CA PHE A 509 1.22 -24.87 -14.36
C PHE A 509 -0.15 -25.28 -13.83
N ILE A 510 -1.17 -25.21 -14.68
CA ILE A 510 -2.53 -25.61 -14.33
C ILE A 510 -3.01 -26.64 -15.35
N ARG A 511 -3.33 -27.85 -14.91
CA ARG A 511 -3.86 -28.92 -15.77
C ARG A 511 -5.28 -29.27 -15.34
N GLY A 512 -6.24 -29.11 -16.24
CA GLY A 512 -7.64 -29.03 -15.84
C GLY A 512 -7.78 -27.96 -14.74
N SER A 513 -8.48 -28.26 -13.65
CA SER A 513 -8.63 -27.33 -12.52
C SER A 513 -7.59 -27.55 -11.41
N LYS A 514 -6.46 -28.20 -11.68
CA LYS A 514 -5.41 -28.49 -10.70
C LYS A 514 -4.19 -27.59 -10.93
N LEU A 515 -3.90 -26.72 -9.96
CA LEU A 515 -2.68 -25.90 -9.92
C LEU A 515 -1.54 -26.73 -9.34
N THR A 516 -0.41 -26.78 -10.05
CA THR A 516 0.80 -27.48 -9.60
C THR A 516 1.95 -26.48 -9.51
N TYR A 517 2.58 -26.38 -8.34
CA TYR A 517 3.77 -25.58 -8.10
C TYR A 517 5.00 -26.48 -8.20
N TYR A 518 6.08 -25.96 -8.80
CA TYR A 518 7.38 -26.61 -8.79
C TYR A 518 8.43 -25.67 -8.19
N PRO A 519 9.21 -26.14 -7.19
CA PRO A 519 10.29 -25.36 -6.59
C PRO A 519 11.55 -25.31 -7.46
N ASP A 520 11.66 -26.24 -8.41
CA ASP A 520 12.76 -26.36 -9.34
C ASP A 520 12.25 -26.79 -10.72
N LYS A 521 12.50 -25.97 -11.74
CA LYS A 521 12.16 -26.21 -13.14
C LYS A 521 12.83 -27.46 -13.69
N ASP A 522 14.01 -27.79 -13.19
CA ASP A 522 14.77 -28.95 -13.63
C ASP A 522 14.16 -30.26 -13.10
N LEU A 523 13.30 -30.17 -12.07
CA LEU A 523 12.58 -31.29 -11.47
C LEU A 523 11.16 -31.45 -12.01
N ILE A 524 10.71 -30.60 -12.93
CA ILE A 524 9.46 -30.84 -13.65
C ILE A 524 9.62 -32.19 -14.35
N PRO A 525 8.78 -33.19 -14.04
CA PRO A 525 8.87 -34.47 -14.72
C PRO A 525 8.84 -34.20 -16.22
N LYS A 526 9.80 -34.75 -16.96
CA LYS A 526 9.78 -34.76 -18.43
C LYS A 526 8.56 -35.57 -18.89
N ILE A 527 7.34 -35.03 -18.73
CA ILE A 527 6.13 -35.44 -19.45
C ILE A 527 6.15 -34.71 -20.81
N PHE A 528 7.35 -34.63 -21.38
CA PHE A 528 7.64 -34.09 -22.68
C PHE A 528 8.13 -35.32 -23.44
N PRO A 529 7.38 -35.84 -24.43
CA PRO A 529 7.89 -36.89 -25.30
C PRO A 529 9.26 -36.44 -25.84
N GLU A 530 10.22 -37.37 -25.92
CA GLU A 530 11.57 -37.09 -26.41
C GLU A 530 11.47 -36.41 -27.80
N GLY A 531 11.60 -35.08 -27.83
CA GLY A 531 11.38 -34.28 -29.03
C GLY A 531 10.66 -32.95 -28.79
N ALA A 532 9.85 -32.83 -27.73
CA ALA A 532 9.21 -31.56 -27.36
C ALA A 532 10.27 -30.58 -26.81
N LYS A 533 10.65 -29.60 -27.64
CA LYS A 533 11.44 -28.45 -27.19
C LYS A 533 10.57 -27.59 -26.30
N VAL A 534 10.72 -27.74 -24.99
CA VAL A 534 10.26 -26.73 -24.04
C VAL A 534 11.06 -25.46 -24.29
N VAL A 535 10.55 -24.58 -25.15
CA VAL A 535 11.11 -23.25 -25.35
C VAL A 535 10.70 -22.42 -24.15
N PHE A 536 11.48 -22.50 -23.07
CA PHE A 536 11.52 -21.40 -22.11
C PHE A 536 12.12 -20.21 -22.86
N ASN A 537 11.29 -19.25 -23.25
CA ASN A 537 11.77 -17.96 -23.72
C ASN A 537 12.43 -17.22 -22.55
N THR A 538 13.70 -17.53 -22.27
CA THR A 538 14.60 -16.64 -21.56
C THR A 538 14.98 -15.53 -22.53
N HIS A 539 14.28 -14.40 -22.47
CA HIS A 539 14.81 -13.17 -23.04
C HIS A 539 16.01 -12.75 -22.17
N VAL A 540 17.22 -13.08 -22.63
CA VAL A 540 18.43 -12.42 -22.13
C VAL A 540 18.50 -11.09 -22.86
N GLU A 541 18.23 -9.99 -22.16
CA GLU A 541 18.64 -8.67 -22.62
C GLU A 541 20.17 -8.65 -22.58
N VAL A 542 20.79 -8.91 -23.72
CA VAL A 542 22.21 -8.60 -23.91
C VAL A 542 22.27 -7.09 -24.08
N GLU A 543 22.66 -6.37 -23.04
CA GLU A 543 23.09 -4.98 -23.18
C GLU A 543 24.19 -4.94 -24.24
N ASN A 544 24.08 -4.00 -25.17
CA ASN A 544 25.06 -3.77 -26.23
C ASN A 544 26.47 -3.60 -25.63
N VAL A 545 27.29 -4.64 -25.67
CA VAL A 545 28.74 -4.50 -25.46
C VAL A 545 29.34 -4.04 -26.77
N TYR A 546 29.60 -2.73 -26.88
CA TYR A 546 30.43 -2.18 -27.92
C TYR A 546 31.87 -2.66 -27.73
N GLY A 547 32.34 -3.48 -28.67
CA GLY A 547 33.77 -3.67 -28.96
C GLY A 547 34.53 -4.63 -28.04
N GLY A 548 34.70 -5.87 -28.48
CA GLY A 548 35.69 -6.81 -27.95
C GLY A 548 35.48 -8.23 -28.50
N GLU A 549 36.47 -8.79 -29.17
CA GLU A 549 36.46 -10.16 -29.72
C GLU A 549 36.15 -11.21 -28.65
N VAL A 550 35.16 -12.08 -28.92
CA VAL A 550 34.88 -13.28 -28.12
C VAL A 550 35.74 -14.41 -28.65
N THR A 551 36.79 -14.79 -27.91
CA THR A 551 37.52 -16.04 -28.10
C THR A 551 36.96 -17.12 -27.18
N GLY A 552 36.28 -18.10 -27.77
CA GLY A 552 36.09 -19.48 -27.26
C GLY A 552 35.29 -19.68 -25.97
N VAL A 553 34.15 -20.36 -26.05
CA VAL A 553 33.55 -21.05 -24.89
C VAL A 553 33.53 -22.55 -25.17
N GLU A 554 34.30 -23.28 -24.36
CA GLU A 554 34.39 -24.73 -24.29
C GLU A 554 33.17 -25.26 -23.51
N ILE A 555 32.39 -26.17 -24.12
CA ILE A 555 31.27 -26.84 -23.45
C ILE A 555 31.83 -28.10 -22.79
N LYS A 556 31.78 -28.18 -21.46
CA LYS A 556 31.96 -29.44 -20.74
C LYS A 556 30.58 -30.02 -20.42
N SER A 557 30.40 -31.25 -20.91
CA SER A 557 29.27 -32.17 -20.80
C SER A 557 28.91 -32.53 -19.36
#